data_AF-A0A3D2YST5-F1
#
_entry.id   AF-A0A3D2YST5-F1
#
_cell.length_a   1.000
_cell.length_b   1.000
_cell.length_c   1.000
_cell.angle_alpha   90.00
_cell.angle_beta   90.00
_cell.angle_gamma   90.00
#
_symmetry.space_group_name_H-M   'P 1'
#
loop_
_entity.id
_entity.type
_entity.pdbx_description
1 polymer ?
#
loop_
_entity_poly.entity_id
_entity_poly.type
_entity_poly.pdbx_seq_one_letter_code
_entity_poly.pdbx_strand_id
1 'polypeptide(L)'
;MFRIIFEKLFKRGRGKPGIPTDSIGKDLDKFLKQIERKIGHHYDLANANLTGVDLYEAGLSEANLSGANLSGANLAGANLTGTDLSGADLSGADLSKTILTGATLTMALLSEANLSNSFSSFDTDLSNADLRRADLSKAIWSEPNLSNANMAHAKLAGANLLKANISRANLFKADLSGADLLGSDLSGANLSELDLSSARLNRANLSGADLTGADLFGAWLYESNLSGADLTGATLTMALLTNAVLDGVIGPNFTGAKNIPDQYLFDSHPDKL
;
A
#
# COMPACT_ATOMS: atom_id res chain seq x y z
N MET A 1 -33.18 -9.54 -14.27
CA MET A 1 -33.00 -11.00 -14.14
C MET A 1 -31.83 -11.38 -13.23
N PHE A 2 -30.70 -10.66 -13.29
CA PHE A 2 -29.51 -10.87 -12.43
C PHE A 2 -29.77 -10.77 -10.93
N ARG A 3 -30.50 -9.75 -10.45
CA ARG A 3 -30.89 -9.59 -9.03
C ARG A 3 -31.70 -10.76 -8.46
N ILE A 4 -32.48 -11.48 -9.28
CA ILE A 4 -33.34 -12.60 -8.85
C ILE A 4 -32.53 -13.90 -8.71
N ILE A 5 -31.51 -14.12 -9.54
CA ILE A 5 -30.60 -15.27 -9.44
C ILE A 5 -29.60 -15.05 -8.29
N PHE A 6 -29.13 -13.80 -8.13
CA PHE A 6 -28.30 -13.36 -7.00
C PHE A 6 -29.02 -13.56 -5.67
N GLU A 7 -30.30 -13.17 -5.57
CA GLU A 7 -31.12 -13.48 -4.38
C GLU A 7 -31.32 -14.99 -4.18
N LYS A 8 -31.36 -15.82 -5.22
CA LYS A 8 -31.54 -17.27 -5.07
C LYS A 8 -30.29 -18.00 -4.57
N LEU A 9 -29.09 -17.56 -4.99
CA LEU A 9 -27.82 -18.08 -4.47
C LEU A 9 -27.60 -17.67 -3.00
N PHE A 10 -27.92 -16.42 -2.65
CA PHE A 10 -27.68 -15.89 -1.29
C PHE A 10 -28.85 -15.99 -0.30
N LYS A 11 -30.11 -16.21 -0.72
CA LYS A 11 -31.22 -16.54 0.21
C LYS A 11 -31.04 -17.90 0.89
N ARG A 12 -30.14 -18.77 0.40
CA ARG A 12 -29.72 -19.95 1.14
C ARG A 12 -28.81 -19.64 2.34
N GLY A 13 -28.18 -18.46 2.39
CA GLY A 13 -27.23 -18.06 3.44
C GLY A 13 -27.77 -17.10 4.51
N ARG A 14 -28.93 -16.48 4.32
CA ARG A 14 -29.53 -15.62 5.37
C ARG A 14 -30.31 -16.47 6.38
N GLY A 15 -29.67 -16.79 7.50
CA GLY A 15 -30.37 -17.17 8.74
C GLY A 15 -30.18 -18.58 9.27
N LYS A 16 -29.08 -19.28 8.96
CA LYS A 16 -28.71 -20.49 9.71
C LYS A 16 -27.24 -20.46 10.12
N PRO A 17 -26.92 -20.59 11.42
CA PRO A 17 -25.54 -20.81 11.83
C PRO A 17 -25.08 -22.16 11.27
N GLY A 18 -23.99 -22.17 10.50
CA GLY A 18 -23.30 -23.41 10.09
C GLY A 18 -23.43 -23.86 8.63
N ILE A 19 -23.68 -22.98 7.65
CA ILE A 19 -23.49 -23.35 6.22
C ILE A 19 -22.02 -23.10 5.83
N PRO A 20 -21.26 -24.10 5.36
CA PRO A 20 -19.87 -23.92 4.96
C PRO A 20 -19.74 -22.96 3.77
N THR A 21 -18.92 -21.91 3.94
CA THR A 21 -18.48 -20.91 2.95
C THR A 21 -17.91 -21.54 1.67
N ASP A 22 -17.30 -22.72 1.78
CA ASP A 22 -16.65 -23.47 0.69
C ASP A 22 -17.61 -23.85 -0.45
N SER A 23 -18.91 -23.99 -0.15
CA SER A 23 -19.93 -24.31 -1.16
C SER A 23 -20.34 -23.10 -2.00
N ILE A 24 -20.30 -21.90 -1.40
CA ILE A 24 -20.65 -20.64 -2.06
C ILE A 24 -19.53 -20.18 -3.00
N GLY A 25 -18.25 -20.36 -2.61
CA GLY A 25 -17.10 -20.01 -3.45
C GLY A 25 -17.06 -20.82 -4.76
N LYS A 26 -17.24 -22.14 -4.71
CA LYS A 26 -17.25 -22.99 -5.92
C LYS A 26 -18.45 -22.71 -6.83
N ASP A 27 -19.61 -22.43 -6.25
CA ASP A 27 -20.80 -22.07 -7.03
C ASP A 27 -20.67 -20.67 -7.65
N LEU A 28 -19.98 -19.74 -6.97
CA LEU A 28 -19.68 -18.40 -7.47
C LEU A 28 -18.64 -18.45 -8.59
N ASP A 29 -17.51 -19.14 -8.43
CA ASP A 29 -16.49 -19.29 -9.47
C ASP A 29 -17.07 -19.95 -10.74
N LYS A 30 -17.85 -21.03 -10.57
CA LYS A 30 -18.56 -21.68 -11.68
C LYS A 30 -19.57 -20.74 -12.35
N PHE A 31 -20.22 -19.88 -11.58
CA PHE A 31 -21.16 -18.88 -12.07
C PHE A 31 -20.46 -17.74 -12.83
N LEU A 32 -19.37 -17.21 -12.28
CA LEU A 32 -18.54 -16.19 -12.93
C LEU A 32 -18.02 -16.71 -14.26
N LYS A 33 -17.43 -17.92 -14.29
CA LYS A 33 -16.99 -18.60 -15.53
C LYS A 33 -18.11 -18.84 -16.55
N GLN A 34 -19.34 -19.07 -16.10
CA GLN A 34 -20.50 -19.18 -17.01
C GLN A 34 -20.93 -17.83 -17.60
N ILE A 35 -20.74 -16.75 -16.86
CA ILE A 35 -21.04 -15.37 -17.29
C ILE A 35 -19.92 -14.82 -18.19
N GLU A 36 -18.65 -15.12 -17.89
CA GLU A 36 -17.49 -14.76 -18.73
C GLU A 36 -17.74 -15.16 -20.19
N ARG A 37 -18.24 -16.37 -20.40
CA ARG A 37 -18.53 -16.93 -21.74
C ARG A 37 -19.72 -16.25 -22.44
N LYS A 38 -20.48 -15.39 -21.77
CA LYS A 38 -21.75 -14.86 -22.28
C LYS A 38 -21.81 -13.34 -22.44
N ILE A 39 -21.07 -12.54 -21.66
CA ILE A 39 -21.43 -11.10 -21.55
C ILE A 39 -20.26 -10.10 -21.42
N GLY A 40 -19.00 -10.54 -21.37
CA GLY A 40 -17.88 -9.61 -21.12
C GLY A 40 -17.79 -9.12 -19.67
N HIS A 41 -16.69 -8.45 -19.34
CA HIS A 41 -16.06 -8.36 -18.00
C HIS A 41 -16.75 -7.47 -16.93
N HIS A 42 -18.01 -7.06 -17.09
CA HIS A 42 -18.65 -6.16 -16.12
C HIS A 42 -19.52 -6.90 -15.09
N TYR A 43 -18.90 -7.32 -13.98
CA TYR A 43 -19.62 -7.87 -12.83
C TYR A 43 -20.07 -6.74 -11.89
N ASP A 44 -21.37 -6.50 -11.78
CA ASP A 44 -21.90 -5.59 -10.75
C ASP A 44 -22.17 -6.36 -9.45
N LEU A 45 -21.25 -6.22 -8.50
CA LEU A 45 -21.22 -6.82 -7.18
C LEU A 45 -21.12 -5.75 -6.08
N ALA A 46 -21.48 -4.50 -6.39
CA ALA A 46 -21.43 -3.41 -5.43
C ALA A 46 -22.26 -3.73 -4.18
N ASN A 47 -21.71 -3.44 -3.01
CA ASN A 47 -22.32 -3.69 -1.69
C ASN A 47 -22.68 -5.16 -1.44
N ALA A 48 -22.17 -6.10 -2.22
CA ALA A 48 -22.40 -7.53 -1.99
C ALA A 48 -21.73 -7.98 -0.69
N ASN A 49 -22.34 -8.95 -0.02
CA ASN A 49 -21.67 -9.67 1.06
C ASN A 49 -20.98 -10.91 0.48
N LEU A 50 -19.66 -10.85 0.47
CA LEU A 50 -18.71 -11.83 -0.04
C LEU A 50 -17.69 -12.21 1.06
N THR A 51 -18.05 -12.05 2.33
CA THR A 51 -17.18 -12.38 3.48
C THR A 51 -16.70 -13.83 3.38
N GLY A 52 -15.39 -14.04 3.49
CA GLY A 52 -14.77 -15.37 3.51
C GLY A 52 -14.94 -16.18 2.23
N VAL A 53 -15.36 -15.56 1.12
CA VAL A 53 -15.53 -16.27 -0.14
C VAL A 53 -14.18 -16.70 -0.71
N ASP A 54 -14.16 -17.85 -1.40
CA ASP A 54 -13.01 -18.30 -2.16
C ASP A 54 -13.11 -17.83 -3.62
N LEU A 55 -12.23 -16.90 -3.98
CA LEU A 55 -12.05 -16.28 -5.29
C LEU A 55 -10.59 -16.44 -5.76
N TYR A 56 -9.91 -17.51 -5.33
CA TYR A 56 -8.56 -17.85 -5.77
C TYR A 56 -8.46 -17.85 -7.30
N GLU A 57 -7.50 -17.08 -7.84
CA GLU A 57 -7.26 -16.91 -9.28
C GLU A 57 -8.50 -16.47 -10.10
N ALA A 58 -9.52 -15.88 -9.46
CA ALA A 58 -10.72 -15.45 -10.16
C ALA A 58 -10.44 -14.32 -11.16
N GLY A 59 -11.14 -14.36 -12.30
CA GLY A 59 -11.18 -13.27 -13.28
C GLY A 59 -12.19 -12.21 -12.88
N LEU A 60 -11.74 -11.13 -12.24
CA LEU A 60 -12.59 -10.04 -11.73
C LEU A 60 -12.23 -8.69 -12.37
N SER A 61 -11.49 -8.70 -13.48
CA SER A 61 -11.14 -7.48 -14.21
C SER A 61 -12.40 -6.67 -14.51
N GLU A 62 -12.33 -5.35 -14.28
CA GLU A 62 -13.43 -4.39 -14.52
C GLU A 62 -14.74 -4.68 -13.77
N ALA A 63 -14.71 -5.57 -12.76
CA ALA A 63 -15.82 -5.76 -11.86
C ALA A 63 -16.03 -4.52 -10.98
N ASN A 64 -17.30 -4.24 -10.68
CA ASN A 64 -17.71 -3.30 -9.67
C ASN A 64 -17.93 -4.05 -8.35
N LEU A 65 -16.98 -3.92 -7.42
CA LEU A 65 -17.02 -4.42 -6.04
C LEU A 65 -17.06 -3.26 -5.03
N SER A 66 -17.46 -2.06 -5.46
CA SER A 66 -17.53 -0.89 -4.59
C SER A 66 -18.43 -1.15 -3.38
N GLY A 67 -17.93 -0.83 -2.19
CA GLY A 67 -18.62 -1.06 -0.91
C GLY A 67 -18.90 -2.54 -0.58
N ALA A 68 -18.41 -3.50 -1.35
CA ALA A 68 -18.61 -4.92 -1.04
C ALA A 68 -17.88 -5.31 0.25
N ASN A 69 -18.45 -6.26 1.00
CA ASN A 69 -17.76 -6.88 2.13
C ASN A 69 -17.06 -8.15 1.64
N LEU A 70 -15.75 -8.08 1.51
CA LEU A 70 -14.80 -9.15 1.16
C LEU A 70 -13.89 -9.51 2.35
N SER A 71 -14.28 -9.17 3.58
CA SER A 71 -13.45 -9.44 4.76
C SER A 71 -13.15 -10.95 4.85
N GLY A 72 -11.88 -11.27 5.08
CA GLY A 72 -11.37 -12.63 5.10
C GLY A 72 -11.51 -13.45 3.80
N ALA A 73 -11.88 -12.82 2.68
CA ALA A 73 -11.97 -13.52 1.39
C ALA A 73 -10.59 -13.97 0.91
N ASN A 74 -10.55 -15.09 0.20
CA ASN A 74 -9.36 -15.54 -0.52
C ASN A 74 -9.43 -15.01 -1.96
N LEU A 75 -8.63 -14.01 -2.28
CA LEU A 75 -8.46 -13.43 -3.62
C LEU A 75 -7.06 -13.75 -4.19
N ALA A 76 -6.31 -14.68 -3.59
CA ALA A 76 -4.93 -14.89 -3.97
C ALA A 76 -4.83 -15.26 -5.47
N GLY A 77 -3.94 -14.57 -6.19
CA GLY A 77 -3.75 -14.73 -7.63
C GLY A 77 -4.88 -14.17 -8.52
N ALA A 78 -5.93 -13.57 -7.95
CA ALA A 78 -7.04 -13.03 -8.74
C ALA A 78 -6.59 -11.90 -9.67
N ASN A 79 -7.21 -11.81 -10.84
CA ASN A 79 -7.04 -10.68 -11.73
C ASN A 79 -8.07 -9.60 -11.38
N LEU A 80 -7.61 -8.52 -10.75
CA LEU A 80 -8.40 -7.36 -10.32
C LEU A 80 -8.09 -6.13 -11.19
N THR A 81 -7.62 -6.34 -12.42
CA THR A 81 -7.29 -5.24 -13.34
C THR A 81 -8.50 -4.35 -13.57
N GLY A 82 -8.40 -3.06 -13.26
CA GLY A 82 -9.49 -2.09 -13.46
C GLY A 82 -10.72 -2.31 -12.57
N THR A 83 -10.63 -3.16 -11.55
CA THR A 83 -11.75 -3.41 -10.62
C THR A 83 -11.99 -2.19 -9.74
N ASP A 84 -13.26 -1.82 -9.54
CA ASP A 84 -13.66 -0.84 -8.54
C ASP A 84 -13.91 -1.52 -7.20
N LEU A 85 -13.01 -1.31 -6.23
CA LEU A 85 -13.06 -1.75 -4.84
C LEU A 85 -13.22 -0.55 -3.89
N SER A 86 -13.69 0.59 -4.39
CA SER A 86 -13.81 1.82 -3.59
C SER A 86 -14.71 1.57 -2.38
N GLY A 87 -14.19 1.89 -1.18
CA GLY A 87 -14.89 1.67 0.09
C GLY A 87 -15.21 0.22 0.44
N ALA A 88 -14.65 -0.77 -0.28
CA ALA A 88 -14.84 -2.18 0.05
C ALA A 88 -14.15 -2.55 1.37
N ASP A 89 -14.74 -3.50 2.10
CA ASP A 89 -14.11 -4.10 3.28
C ASP A 89 -13.35 -5.35 2.87
N LEU A 90 -12.03 -5.26 2.81
CA LEU A 90 -11.06 -6.32 2.51
C LEU A 90 -10.24 -6.69 3.77
N SER A 91 -10.75 -6.38 4.96
CA SER A 91 -10.03 -6.63 6.21
C SER A 91 -9.68 -8.11 6.36
N GLY A 92 -8.38 -8.40 6.56
CA GLY A 92 -7.86 -9.77 6.67
C GLY A 92 -8.00 -10.63 5.41
N ALA A 93 -8.34 -10.05 4.26
CA ALA A 93 -8.43 -10.80 3.00
C ALA A 93 -7.02 -11.18 2.48
N ASP A 94 -6.94 -12.30 1.75
CA ASP A 94 -5.73 -12.70 1.05
C ASP A 94 -5.76 -12.20 -0.40
N LEU A 95 -5.06 -11.11 -0.68
CA LEU A 95 -4.81 -10.56 -2.02
C LEU A 95 -3.38 -10.86 -2.49
N SER A 96 -2.73 -11.89 -1.95
CA SER A 96 -1.36 -12.20 -2.37
C SER A 96 -1.32 -12.54 -3.85
N LYS A 97 -0.30 -12.02 -4.56
CA LYS A 97 -0.09 -12.26 -5.99
C LYS A 97 -1.23 -11.79 -6.91
N THR A 98 -2.14 -10.93 -6.45
CA THR A 98 -3.17 -10.35 -7.33
C THR A 98 -2.57 -9.41 -8.37
N ILE A 99 -3.28 -9.24 -9.48
CA ILE A 99 -3.00 -8.18 -10.47
C ILE A 99 -3.95 -7.02 -10.18
N LEU A 100 -3.41 -5.86 -9.80
CA LEU A 100 -4.16 -4.66 -9.38
C LEU A 100 -4.02 -3.49 -10.35
N THR A 101 -3.45 -3.70 -11.54
CA THR A 101 -3.26 -2.65 -12.55
C THR A 101 -4.57 -1.88 -12.80
N GLY A 102 -4.56 -0.56 -12.59
CA GLY A 102 -5.75 0.28 -12.77
C GLY A 102 -6.89 0.07 -11.75
N ALA A 103 -6.70 -0.76 -10.72
CA ALA A 103 -7.73 -0.99 -9.71
C ALA A 103 -7.92 0.23 -8.81
N THR A 104 -9.17 0.53 -8.46
CA THR A 104 -9.52 1.63 -7.54
C THR A 104 -9.88 1.05 -6.18
N LEU A 105 -9.06 1.30 -5.16
CA LEU A 105 -9.26 0.91 -3.75
C LEU A 105 -9.37 2.13 -2.84
N THR A 106 -9.84 3.26 -3.37
CA THR A 106 -9.99 4.50 -2.58
C THR A 106 -10.87 4.25 -1.36
N MET A 107 -10.43 4.71 -0.19
CA MET A 107 -11.13 4.52 1.08
C MET A 107 -11.44 3.05 1.46
N ALA A 108 -10.83 2.06 0.81
CA ALA A 108 -11.03 0.65 1.15
C ALA A 108 -10.44 0.31 2.53
N LEU A 109 -11.05 -0.66 3.22
CA LEU A 109 -10.53 -1.20 4.47
C LEU A 109 -9.70 -2.45 4.18
N LEU A 110 -8.39 -2.35 4.34
CA LEU A 110 -7.40 -3.39 4.07
C LEU A 110 -6.60 -3.74 5.32
N SER A 111 -7.13 -3.45 6.51
CA SER A 111 -6.42 -3.73 7.75
C SER A 111 -6.14 -5.23 7.86
N GLU A 112 -4.89 -5.60 8.15
CA GLU A 112 -4.41 -6.98 8.24
C GLU A 112 -4.54 -7.80 6.92
N ALA A 113 -4.85 -7.16 5.79
CA ALA A 113 -4.90 -7.84 4.49
C ALA A 113 -3.50 -8.22 3.99
N ASN A 114 -3.42 -9.31 3.23
CA ASN A 114 -2.18 -9.77 2.60
C ASN A 114 -2.14 -9.35 1.13
N LEU A 115 -1.35 -8.35 0.76
CA LEU A 115 -1.07 -7.93 -0.62
C LEU A 115 0.34 -8.35 -1.09
N SER A 116 0.99 -9.27 -0.38
CA SER A 116 2.37 -9.64 -0.65
C SER A 116 2.51 -10.20 -2.07
N ASN A 117 3.60 -9.83 -2.75
CA ASN A 117 3.89 -10.23 -4.13
C ASN A 117 2.80 -9.84 -5.15
N SER A 118 1.86 -8.95 -4.81
CA SER A 118 0.91 -8.41 -5.78
C SER A 118 1.62 -7.52 -6.82
N PHE A 119 0.99 -7.36 -7.97
CA PHE A 119 1.56 -6.65 -9.11
C PHE A 119 0.62 -5.54 -9.60
N SER A 120 1.18 -4.37 -9.89
CA SER A 120 0.51 -3.29 -10.61
C SER A 120 1.50 -2.55 -11.48
N SER A 121 1.22 -2.50 -12.78
CA SER A 121 2.08 -1.82 -13.74
C SER A 121 1.88 -0.30 -13.76
N PHE A 122 0.73 0.21 -13.29
CA PHE A 122 0.36 1.63 -13.20
C PHE A 122 -1.04 1.80 -12.56
N ASP A 123 -1.35 3.01 -12.12
CA ASP A 123 -2.69 3.51 -11.78
C ASP A 123 -3.49 2.70 -10.73
N THR A 124 -2.83 2.04 -9.78
CA THR A 124 -3.58 1.54 -8.60
C THR A 124 -3.78 2.68 -7.60
N ASP A 125 -5.04 2.99 -7.30
CA ASP A 125 -5.39 4.06 -6.37
C ASP A 125 -5.85 3.49 -5.02
N LEU A 126 -5.02 3.62 -3.99
CA LEU A 126 -5.30 3.29 -2.59
C LEU A 126 -5.37 4.57 -1.72
N SER A 127 -5.65 5.73 -2.32
CA SER A 127 -5.72 6.96 -1.55
C SER A 127 -6.79 6.87 -0.46
N ASN A 128 -6.43 7.36 0.74
CA ASN A 128 -7.26 7.30 1.94
C ASN A 128 -7.62 5.87 2.42
N ALA A 129 -6.99 4.80 1.89
CA ALA A 129 -7.25 3.45 2.33
C ALA A 129 -6.67 3.17 3.73
N ASP A 130 -7.30 2.24 4.46
CA ASP A 130 -6.78 1.73 5.73
C ASP A 130 -5.99 0.44 5.50
N LEU A 131 -4.67 0.54 5.50
CA LEU A 131 -3.72 -0.55 5.31
C LEU A 131 -2.99 -0.90 6.62
N ARG A 132 -3.56 -0.57 7.79
CA ARG A 132 -2.92 -0.86 9.08
C ARG A 132 -2.59 -2.34 9.19
N ARG A 133 -1.33 -2.64 9.50
CA ARG A 133 -0.81 -4.02 9.61
C ARG A 133 -0.96 -4.88 8.35
N ALA A 134 -1.26 -4.29 7.20
CA ALA A 134 -1.29 -5.03 5.94
C ALA A 134 0.11 -5.52 5.56
N ASP A 135 0.18 -6.63 4.82
CA ASP A 135 1.41 -7.16 4.28
C ASP A 135 1.53 -6.85 2.78
N LEU A 136 2.36 -5.88 2.42
CA LEU A 136 2.72 -5.51 1.06
C LEU A 136 4.14 -5.97 0.70
N SER A 137 4.72 -6.90 1.47
CA SER A 137 6.10 -7.33 1.27
C SER A 137 6.31 -7.82 -0.17
N LYS A 138 7.35 -7.31 -0.82
CA LYS A 138 7.70 -7.64 -2.22
C LYS A 138 6.59 -7.35 -3.25
N ALA A 139 5.59 -6.53 -2.92
CA ALA A 139 4.67 -6.01 -3.93
C ALA A 139 5.45 -5.22 -4.99
N ILE A 140 5.01 -5.29 -6.25
CA ILE A 140 5.66 -4.61 -7.37
C ILE A 140 4.64 -3.65 -7.98
N TRP A 141 4.65 -2.40 -7.52
CA TRP A 141 3.73 -1.36 -7.93
C TRP A 141 4.50 -0.16 -8.50
N SER A 142 4.23 0.16 -9.77
CA SER A 142 4.76 1.38 -10.38
C SER A 142 3.72 2.49 -10.27
N GLU A 143 4.14 3.64 -9.75
CA GLU A 143 3.31 4.86 -9.62
C GLU A 143 1.98 4.66 -8.86
N PRO A 144 1.90 3.89 -7.75
CA PRO A 144 0.65 3.77 -6.99
C PRO A 144 0.31 5.08 -6.26
N ASN A 145 -0.99 5.37 -6.12
CA ASN A 145 -1.47 6.45 -5.27
C ASN A 145 -1.83 5.91 -3.88
N LEU A 146 -1.02 6.23 -2.88
CA LEU A 146 -1.19 5.90 -1.46
C LEU A 146 -1.38 7.17 -0.61
N SER A 147 -1.72 8.31 -1.24
CA SER A 147 -1.84 9.59 -0.53
C SER A 147 -2.89 9.52 0.59
N ASN A 148 -2.54 10.06 1.76
CA ASN A 148 -3.36 10.04 2.97
C ASN A 148 -3.74 8.63 3.49
N ALA A 149 -3.15 7.55 2.95
CA ALA A 149 -3.44 6.20 3.42
C ALA A 149 -2.90 5.98 4.84
N ASN A 150 -3.56 5.11 5.61
CA ASN A 150 -3.09 4.70 6.92
C ASN A 150 -2.40 3.34 6.83
N MET A 151 -1.07 3.33 6.80
CA MET A 151 -0.22 2.15 6.71
C MET A 151 0.54 1.88 8.02
N ALA A 152 0.04 2.35 9.16
CA ALA A 152 0.73 2.13 10.43
C ALA A 152 0.95 0.63 10.69
N HIS A 153 2.18 0.26 11.06
CA HIS A 153 2.62 -1.12 11.27
C HIS A 153 2.52 -2.04 10.04
N ALA A 154 2.34 -1.51 8.83
CA ALA A 154 2.33 -2.33 7.62
C ALA A 154 3.73 -2.89 7.31
N LYS A 155 3.77 -4.03 6.61
CA LYS A 155 5.02 -4.64 6.14
C LYS A 155 5.19 -4.33 4.66
N LEU A 156 6.26 -3.65 4.29
CA LEU A 156 6.59 -3.28 2.91
C LEU A 156 8.05 -3.64 2.57
N ALA A 157 8.67 -4.54 3.33
CA ALA A 157 10.04 -4.97 3.13
C ALA A 157 10.27 -5.45 1.68
N GLY A 158 11.25 -4.84 1.01
CA GLY A 158 11.61 -5.11 -0.38
C GLY A 158 10.50 -4.81 -1.40
N ALA A 159 9.46 -4.06 -1.05
CA ALA A 159 8.44 -3.64 -2.02
C ALA A 159 9.06 -2.68 -3.06
N ASN A 160 8.59 -2.79 -4.30
CA ASN A 160 8.86 -1.80 -5.34
C ASN A 160 7.68 -0.83 -5.40
N LEU A 161 7.93 0.41 -5.02
CA LEU A 161 7.02 1.54 -4.95
C LEU A 161 7.58 2.72 -5.75
N LEU A 162 8.17 2.42 -6.92
CA LEU A 162 8.76 3.40 -7.83
C LEU A 162 7.77 4.54 -8.09
N LYS A 163 8.19 5.78 -7.82
CA LYS A 163 7.40 7.00 -8.00
C LYS A 163 6.01 6.97 -7.34
N ALA A 164 5.85 6.20 -6.27
CA ALA A 164 4.61 6.19 -5.51
C ALA A 164 4.27 7.57 -4.95
N ASN A 165 2.99 7.91 -4.90
CA ASN A 165 2.50 9.04 -4.12
C ASN A 165 2.10 8.54 -2.73
N ILE A 166 2.94 8.79 -1.73
CA ILE A 166 2.75 8.44 -0.31
C ILE A 166 2.55 9.73 0.52
N SER A 167 2.25 10.86 -0.13
CA SER A 167 2.13 12.16 0.55
C SER A 167 1.07 12.11 1.64
N ARG A 168 1.40 12.68 2.81
CA ARG A 168 0.53 12.76 4.01
C ARG A 168 0.04 11.41 4.54
N ALA A 169 0.59 10.30 4.08
CA ALA A 169 0.24 8.99 4.59
C ALA A 169 0.81 8.79 6.00
N ASN A 170 0.20 7.88 6.76
CA ASN A 170 0.68 7.47 8.08
C ASN A 170 1.39 6.13 7.98
N LEU A 171 2.72 6.10 8.12
CA LEU A 171 3.55 4.91 8.11
C LEU A 171 4.24 4.65 9.46
N PHE A 172 3.68 5.19 10.55
CA PHE A 172 4.20 4.97 11.89
C PHE A 172 4.51 3.48 12.13
N LYS A 173 5.78 3.18 12.47
CA LYS A 173 6.28 1.83 12.74
C LYS A 173 6.05 0.79 11.63
N ALA A 174 5.88 1.21 10.38
CA ALA A 174 5.91 0.28 9.26
C ALA A 174 7.35 -0.20 8.99
N ASP A 175 7.48 -1.21 8.15
CA ASP A 175 8.77 -1.75 7.69
C ASP A 175 8.91 -1.50 6.18
N LEU A 176 9.82 -0.61 5.78
CA LEU A 176 10.19 -0.30 4.41
C LEU A 176 11.65 -0.68 4.11
N SER A 177 12.21 -1.61 4.89
CA SER A 177 13.59 -2.06 4.72
C SER A 177 13.82 -2.58 3.29
N GLY A 178 14.86 -2.05 2.63
CA GLY A 178 15.22 -2.40 1.26
C GLY A 178 14.18 -2.06 0.18
N ALA A 179 13.13 -1.28 0.49
CA ALA A 179 12.13 -0.90 -0.50
C ALA A 179 12.70 0.02 -1.60
N ASP A 180 12.12 -0.05 -2.80
CA ASP A 180 12.41 0.88 -3.90
C ASP A 180 11.39 2.01 -3.90
N LEU A 181 11.83 3.20 -3.52
CA LEU A 181 11.05 4.44 -3.41
C LEU A 181 11.61 5.51 -4.36
N LEU A 182 12.34 5.12 -5.41
CA LEU A 182 12.96 6.04 -6.37
C LEU A 182 11.92 7.04 -6.92
N GLY A 183 12.17 8.33 -6.73
CA GLY A 183 11.31 9.41 -7.23
C GLY A 183 9.91 9.48 -6.61
N SER A 184 9.66 8.79 -5.49
CA SER A 184 8.37 8.83 -4.79
C SER A 184 8.15 10.16 -4.05
N ASP A 185 6.88 10.50 -3.83
CA ASP A 185 6.47 11.64 -3.03
C ASP A 185 6.01 11.17 -1.64
N LEU A 186 6.81 11.42 -0.62
CA LEU A 186 6.51 11.18 0.80
C LEU A 186 6.27 12.49 1.57
N SER A 187 5.99 13.60 0.87
CA SER A 187 5.87 14.91 1.53
C SER A 187 4.79 14.94 2.60
N GLY A 188 5.15 15.49 3.76
CA GLY A 188 4.28 15.58 4.94
C GLY A 188 3.81 14.23 5.50
N ALA A 189 4.40 13.10 5.10
CA ALA A 189 4.05 11.79 5.65
C ALA A 189 4.55 11.64 7.09
N ASN A 190 3.83 10.86 7.89
CA ASN A 190 4.32 10.40 9.19
C ASN A 190 5.14 9.12 8.99
N LEU A 191 6.45 9.24 9.09
CA LEU A 191 7.46 8.19 8.95
C LEU A 191 8.18 7.94 10.30
N SER A 192 7.57 8.32 11.42
CA SER A 192 8.18 8.17 12.73
C SER A 192 8.32 6.69 13.13
N GLU A 193 9.46 6.37 13.76
CA GLU A 193 9.88 5.02 14.15
C GLU A 193 9.83 3.98 13.01
N LEU A 194 9.94 4.43 11.76
CA LEU A 194 9.93 3.60 10.55
C LEU A 194 11.30 2.96 10.28
N ASP A 195 11.31 1.71 9.85
CA ASP A 195 12.53 1.09 9.30
C ASP A 195 12.65 1.40 7.79
N LEU A 196 13.61 2.24 7.43
CA LEU A 196 14.02 2.58 6.05
C LEU A 196 15.43 2.06 5.74
N SER A 197 15.93 1.08 6.51
CA SER A 197 17.28 0.58 6.35
C SER A 197 17.49 0.04 4.93
N SER A 198 18.58 0.47 4.29
CA SER A 198 18.92 0.15 2.90
C SER A 198 17.86 0.49 1.83
N ALA A 199 16.85 1.31 2.16
CA ALA A 199 15.84 1.73 1.19
C ALA A 199 16.42 2.64 0.09
N ARG A 200 15.89 2.53 -1.13
CA ARG A 200 16.26 3.41 -2.26
C ARG A 200 15.33 4.60 -2.33
N LEU A 201 15.76 5.74 -1.80
CA LEU A 201 15.02 7.00 -1.74
C LEU A 201 15.59 8.06 -2.71
N ASN A 202 16.36 7.64 -3.71
CA ASN A 202 16.94 8.56 -4.68
C ASN A 202 15.84 9.43 -5.30
N ARG A 203 16.05 10.75 -5.37
CA ARG A 203 15.09 11.72 -5.93
C ARG A 203 13.71 11.74 -5.26
N ALA A 204 13.56 11.10 -4.09
CA ALA A 204 12.31 11.13 -3.35
C ALA A 204 12.06 12.51 -2.73
N ASN A 205 10.80 12.91 -2.64
CA ASN A 205 10.38 14.10 -1.94
C ASN A 205 9.92 13.74 -0.52
N LEU A 206 10.74 14.03 0.48
CA LEU A 206 10.47 13.85 1.91
C LEU A 206 10.21 15.21 2.61
N SER A 207 9.90 16.27 1.86
CA SER A 207 9.74 17.60 2.44
C SER A 207 8.63 17.64 3.49
N GLY A 208 8.94 18.21 4.65
CA GLY A 208 8.03 18.29 5.80
C GLY A 208 7.60 16.96 6.40
N ALA A 209 8.25 15.83 6.05
CA ALA A 209 7.94 14.53 6.63
C ALA A 209 8.46 14.44 8.08
N ASP A 210 7.71 13.71 8.92
CA ASP A 210 8.15 13.34 10.27
C ASP A 210 8.94 12.03 10.19
N LEU A 211 10.26 12.09 10.36
CA LEU A 211 11.18 10.94 10.40
C LEU A 211 11.71 10.72 11.82
N THR A 212 11.00 11.17 12.85
CA THR A 212 11.47 11.06 14.24
C THR A 212 11.71 9.61 14.62
N GLY A 213 12.93 9.30 15.10
CA GLY A 213 13.33 7.94 15.47
C GLY A 213 13.40 6.93 14.31
N ALA A 214 13.32 7.37 13.04
CA ALA A 214 13.40 6.46 11.89
C ALA A 214 14.82 5.86 11.72
N ASP A 215 14.90 4.61 11.26
CA ASP A 215 16.16 3.98 10.90
C ASP A 215 16.45 4.16 9.39
N LEU A 216 17.41 5.01 9.06
CA LEU A 216 17.89 5.25 7.69
C LEU A 216 19.26 4.61 7.45
N PHE A 217 19.63 3.58 8.22
CA PHE A 217 20.92 2.91 8.07
C PHE A 217 21.16 2.47 6.62
N GLY A 218 22.21 2.97 5.99
CA GLY A 218 22.55 2.61 4.61
C GLY A 218 21.54 3.06 3.53
N ALA A 219 20.55 3.91 3.85
CA ALA A 219 19.56 4.37 2.89
C ALA A 219 20.17 5.26 1.79
N TRP A 220 19.62 5.20 0.58
CA TRP A 220 20.13 5.96 -0.56
C TRP A 220 19.28 7.22 -0.79
N LEU A 221 19.81 8.38 -0.41
CA LEU A 221 19.13 9.69 -0.43
C LEU A 221 19.71 10.61 -1.54
N TYR A 222 20.26 10.04 -2.61
CA TYR A 222 20.83 10.80 -3.72
C TYR A 222 19.78 11.73 -4.36
N GLU A 223 20.05 13.04 -4.45
CA GLU A 223 19.12 14.05 -5.00
C GLU A 223 17.72 14.09 -4.32
N SER A 224 17.57 13.53 -3.11
CA SER A 224 16.28 13.58 -2.40
C SER A 224 16.05 14.94 -1.73
N ASN A 225 14.79 15.34 -1.59
CA ASN A 225 14.42 16.57 -0.89
C ASN A 225 13.93 16.27 0.53
N LEU A 226 14.68 16.64 1.57
CA LEU A 226 14.28 16.52 2.98
C LEU A 226 13.93 17.89 3.60
N SER A 227 13.66 18.92 2.79
CA SER A 227 13.45 20.27 3.32
C SER A 227 12.35 20.30 4.40
N GLY A 228 12.65 20.83 5.57
CA GLY A 228 11.71 20.92 6.70
C GLY A 228 11.35 19.58 7.36
N ALA A 229 12.00 18.47 7.01
CA ALA A 229 11.75 17.18 7.64
C ALA A 229 12.30 17.13 9.07
N ASP A 230 11.62 16.39 9.96
CA ASP A 230 12.08 16.16 11.34
C ASP A 230 12.84 14.83 11.44
N LEU A 231 14.15 14.91 11.64
CA LEU A 231 15.05 13.77 11.81
C LEU A 231 15.45 13.54 13.28
N THR A 232 14.73 14.12 14.25
CA THR A 232 15.06 13.98 15.67
C THR A 232 15.12 12.51 16.07
N GLY A 233 16.30 12.06 16.49
CA GLY A 233 16.53 10.67 16.90
C GLY A 233 16.65 9.66 15.75
N ALA A 234 16.60 10.10 14.50
CA ALA A 234 16.80 9.22 13.34
C ALA A 234 18.25 8.74 13.23
N THR A 235 18.44 7.50 12.76
CA THR A 235 19.78 6.93 12.53
C THR A 235 20.18 7.07 11.07
N LEU A 236 21.26 7.80 10.78
CA LEU A 236 21.74 8.06 9.41
C LEU A 236 23.07 7.36 9.09
N THR A 237 23.50 6.40 9.92
CA THR A 237 24.78 5.71 9.72
C THR A 237 24.81 5.03 8.35
N MET A 238 25.86 5.29 7.56
CA MET A 238 26.01 4.83 6.17
C MET A 238 24.96 5.35 5.16
N ALA A 239 24.03 6.22 5.55
CA ALA A 239 23.11 6.84 4.61
C ALA A 239 23.88 7.70 3.59
N LEU A 240 23.49 7.64 2.31
CA LEU A 240 24.14 8.33 1.20
C LEU A 240 23.37 9.60 0.82
N LEU A 241 23.88 10.78 1.16
CA LEU A 241 23.18 12.08 1.05
C LEU A 241 23.63 12.94 -0.14
N THR A 242 24.35 12.38 -1.11
CA THR A 242 24.90 13.15 -2.25
C THR A 242 23.79 13.98 -2.92
N ASN A 243 23.98 15.30 -3.00
CA ASN A 243 23.03 16.25 -3.58
C ASN A 243 21.63 16.28 -2.92
N ALA A 244 21.48 15.76 -1.70
CA ALA A 244 20.22 15.90 -0.96
C ALA A 244 19.96 17.37 -0.57
N VAL A 245 18.70 17.78 -0.57
CA VAL A 245 18.29 19.10 -0.06
C VAL A 245 17.92 18.95 1.41
N LEU A 246 18.57 19.71 2.30
CA LEU A 246 18.44 19.59 3.76
C LEU A 246 17.98 20.90 4.43
N ASP A 247 17.42 21.83 3.63
CA ASP A 247 17.00 23.15 4.11
C ASP A 247 15.96 23.04 5.23
N GLY A 248 16.26 23.57 6.42
CA GLY A 248 15.32 23.58 7.54
C GLY A 248 15.04 22.22 8.18
N VAL A 249 15.86 21.20 7.93
CA VAL A 249 15.78 19.91 8.62
C VAL A 249 15.95 20.08 10.13
N ILE A 250 15.13 19.36 10.92
CA ILE A 250 15.11 19.44 12.38
C ILE A 250 15.80 18.22 13.00
N GLY A 251 16.60 18.45 14.05
CA GLY A 251 17.21 17.39 14.88
C GLY A 251 18.10 16.35 14.19
N PRO A 252 18.75 16.60 13.03
CA PRO A 252 19.49 15.54 12.36
C PRO A 252 20.76 15.19 13.14
N ASN A 253 21.01 13.88 13.31
CA ASN A 253 22.33 13.38 13.71
C ASN A 253 23.01 12.72 12.51
N PHE A 254 23.84 13.48 11.80
CA PHE A 254 24.56 12.99 10.62
C PHE A 254 25.75 12.07 10.94
N THR A 255 25.92 11.63 12.19
CA THR A 255 27.00 10.71 12.55
C THR A 255 26.97 9.45 11.70
N GLY A 256 28.07 9.18 11.00
CA GLY A 256 28.22 8.02 10.13
C GLY A 256 27.59 8.17 8.74
N ALA A 257 26.82 9.22 8.48
CA ALA A 257 26.29 9.51 7.15
C ALA A 257 27.42 9.84 6.16
N LYS A 258 27.15 9.66 4.86
CA LYS A 258 28.13 9.77 3.77
C LYS A 258 27.67 10.79 2.75
N ASN A 259 28.62 11.50 2.16
CA ASN A 259 28.41 12.45 1.06
C ASN A 259 27.38 13.54 1.39
N ILE A 260 27.40 14.05 2.62
CA ILE A 260 26.58 15.21 3.00
C ILE A 260 27.02 16.41 2.13
N PRO A 261 26.09 17.16 1.50
CA PRO A 261 26.46 18.29 0.67
C PRO A 261 27.21 19.37 1.48
N ASP A 262 28.29 19.90 0.92
CA ASP A 262 29.24 20.78 1.63
C ASP A 262 28.57 22.00 2.29
N GLN A 263 27.51 22.54 1.68
CA GLN A 263 26.78 23.70 2.21
C GLN A 263 26.12 23.43 3.58
N TYR A 264 25.90 22.16 3.95
CA TYR A 264 25.29 21.77 5.23
C TYR A 264 26.32 21.26 6.26
N LEU A 265 27.60 21.15 5.89
CA LEU A 265 28.65 20.72 6.84
C LEU A 265 28.98 21.81 7.87
N PHE A 266 28.71 23.08 7.57
CA PHE A 266 29.12 24.23 8.39
C PHE A 266 28.07 24.73 9.39
N ASP A 267 26.80 24.34 9.25
CA ASP A 267 25.73 24.69 10.21
C ASP A 267 25.73 23.82 11.49
N SER A 268 26.73 22.94 11.63
CA SER A 268 26.96 22.12 12.82
C SER A 268 27.90 22.75 13.86
N HIS A 269 28.05 24.09 13.86
CA HIS A 269 28.78 24.79 14.92
C HIS A 269 27.88 24.97 16.17
N PRO A 270 28.27 24.46 17.36
CA PRO A 270 27.51 24.63 18.61
C PRO A 270 27.55 26.05 19.19
N ASP A 271 28.22 27.01 18.55
CA ASP A 271 28.43 28.35 19.08
C ASP A 271 27.62 29.41 18.31
N LYS A 272 26.31 29.48 18.59
CA LYS A 272 25.56 30.74 18.52
C LYS A 272 25.03 31.04 19.92
N LEU A 273 25.79 31.92 20.59
CA LEU A 273 25.51 32.62 21.85
C LEU A 273 24.12 33.25 21.89
#